data_AF-A0A6A4MRV0-F1
#
_entry.id   AF-A0A6A4MRV0-F1
#
_cell.length_a   1.000
_cell.length_b   1.000
_cell.length_c   1.000
_cell.angle_alpha   90.00
_cell.angle_beta   90.00
_cell.angle_gamma   90.00
#
_symmetry.space_group_name_H-M   'P 1'
#
loop_
_entity.id
_entity.type
_entity.pdbx_description
1 polymer ?
#
loop_
_entity_poly.entity_id
_entity_poly.type
_entity_poly.pdbx_seq_one_letter_code
_entity_poly.pdbx_strand_id
1 'polypeptide(L)'
;MASHLTHSNQYVLAIVIAIIVFTPKLTSAKKSKIIGLKMNVIDKCWRSDPEWRKHRPQLATCSMGYAGKMTNNIGEDLVHYKVTDPSDDPINPKQGTLRYGASVIQGKVWITFQRDMVIRLMRPLLISSFTTIDGRGVNVHIAHNACLMIYKATNIIIHGLRIHHCKPQAPGMVMGSNGKVMPLGQVDGDAIRLVTASKIWIDHNTLYNCQDGLLDVTRGSTNVTVSNNWFRFQNKVMLLGHDDGYIRDHKMKVTVVYNHFGPNCN
;
A
#
# COMPACT_ATOMS: atom_id res chain seq x y z
N MET A 1 14.81 93.85 24.25
CA MET A 1 14.91 93.54 22.81
C MET A 1 15.37 92.10 22.67
N ALA A 2 14.62 91.32 21.89
CA ALA A 2 15.00 90.10 21.17
C ALA A 2 15.67 88.92 21.92
N SER A 3 14.84 87.91 22.20
CA SER A 3 14.98 86.48 21.83
C SER A 3 16.33 85.98 21.26
N HIS A 4 16.81 84.85 21.76
CA HIS A 4 16.67 83.55 21.08
C HIS A 4 17.17 82.38 21.94
N LEU A 5 16.30 81.39 22.15
CA LEU A 5 16.66 80.03 22.54
C LEU A 5 17.29 79.30 21.34
N THR A 6 18.33 78.51 21.59
CA THR A 6 18.81 77.48 20.65
C THR A 6 18.62 76.09 21.26
N HIS A 7 17.68 75.35 20.67
CA HIS A 7 17.36 73.95 20.99
C HIS A 7 18.49 72.99 20.59
N SER A 8 18.79 72.03 21.46
CA SER A 8 19.56 70.82 21.14
C SER A 8 18.70 69.85 20.33
N ASN A 9 19.18 69.43 19.16
CA ASN A 9 18.49 68.46 18.31
C ASN A 9 19.00 67.05 18.66
N GLN A 10 18.31 66.34 19.56
CA GLN A 10 18.54 64.91 19.78
C GLN A 10 17.70 64.12 18.77
N TYR A 11 18.35 63.51 17.78
CA TYR A 11 17.71 62.54 16.90
C TYR A 11 17.51 61.23 17.67
N VAL A 12 16.28 60.98 18.11
CA VAL A 12 15.85 59.67 18.63
C VAL A 12 15.57 58.76 17.44
N LEU A 13 16.45 57.79 17.21
CA LEU A 13 16.25 56.73 16.23
C LEU A 13 15.21 55.73 16.79
N ALA A 14 13.95 55.88 16.38
CA ALA A 14 12.90 54.93 16.73
C ALA A 14 13.09 53.63 15.92
N ILE A 15 13.57 52.57 16.58
CA ILE A 15 13.60 51.22 16.00
C ILE A 15 12.19 50.64 16.04
N VAL A 16 11.51 50.65 14.89
CA VAL A 16 10.23 49.95 14.72
C VAL A 16 10.53 48.45 14.56
N ILE A 17 10.33 47.68 15.63
CA ILE A 17 10.35 46.21 15.56
C ILE A 17 9.02 45.77 14.94
N ALA A 18 9.03 45.47 13.64
CA ALA A 18 7.91 44.83 12.97
C ALA A 18 7.83 43.36 13.41
N ILE A 19 6.95 43.06 14.36
CA ILE A 19 6.60 41.68 14.70
C ILE A 19 5.78 41.12 13.54
N ILE A 20 6.45 40.41 12.62
CA ILE A 20 5.78 39.62 11.59
C ILE A 20 5.15 38.42 12.29
N VAL A 21 3.88 38.55 12.65
CA VAL A 21 3.05 37.42 13.07
C VAL A 21 2.87 36.53 11.85
N PHE A 22 3.69 35.49 11.72
CA PHE A 22 3.46 34.38 10.80
C PHE A 22 2.21 33.63 11.26
N THR A 23 1.05 34.09 10.80
CA THR A 23 -0.15 33.26 10.85
C THR A 23 0.11 32.06 9.94
N PRO A 24 0.06 30.82 10.44
CA PRO A 24 0.12 29.68 9.55
C PRO A 24 -1.12 29.79 8.66
N LYS A 25 -0.90 29.98 7.35
CA LYS A 25 -1.97 29.76 6.37
C LYS A 25 -2.39 28.31 6.55
N LEU A 26 -3.46 28.09 7.31
CA LEU A 26 -4.21 26.84 7.27
C LEU A 26 -4.66 26.69 5.83
N THR A 27 -3.90 25.93 5.05
CA THR A 27 -4.36 25.42 3.77
C THR A 27 -5.51 24.49 4.12
N SER A 28 -6.72 25.03 4.08
CA SER A 28 -7.94 24.25 4.04
C SER A 28 -7.76 23.25 2.91
N ALA A 29 -7.55 21.98 3.28
CA ALA A 29 -7.59 20.90 2.32
C ALA A 29 -8.92 21.07 1.58
N LYS A 30 -8.85 21.36 0.27
CA LYS A 30 -10.04 21.49 -0.57
C LYS A 30 -10.93 20.30 -0.21
N LYS A 31 -12.09 20.58 0.42
CA LYS A 31 -13.17 19.61 0.55
C LYS A 31 -13.45 19.16 -0.87
N SER A 32 -12.83 18.06 -1.27
CA SER A 32 -13.13 17.40 -2.52
C SER A 32 -14.62 17.22 -2.52
N LYS A 33 -15.25 17.65 -3.62
CA LYS A 33 -16.68 17.60 -3.85
C LYS A 33 -17.09 16.12 -3.89
N ILE A 34 -17.22 15.48 -2.73
CA ILE A 34 -17.81 14.13 -2.54
C ILE A 34 -19.34 14.21 -2.69
N ILE A 35 -19.88 15.40 -2.98
CA ILE A 35 -21.30 15.61 -3.30
C ILE A 35 -21.52 15.13 -4.75
N GLY A 36 -21.76 13.82 -4.92
CA GLY A 36 -22.22 13.26 -6.20
C GLY A 36 -21.73 11.85 -6.54
N LEU A 37 -20.66 11.35 -5.91
CA LEU A 37 -20.20 9.97 -6.12
C LEU A 37 -20.88 9.04 -5.11
N LYS A 38 -21.80 8.19 -5.59
CA LYS A 38 -22.38 7.12 -4.79
C LYS A 38 -21.27 6.11 -4.45
N MET A 39 -20.68 6.25 -3.26
CA MET A 39 -19.68 5.31 -2.76
C MET A 39 -20.29 3.91 -2.64
N ASN A 40 -19.56 2.89 -3.07
CA ASN A 40 -19.96 1.51 -2.83
C ASN A 40 -19.86 1.17 -1.33
N VAL A 41 -20.36 0.00 -0.96
CA VAL A 41 -20.49 -0.40 0.45
C VAL A 41 -19.15 -0.56 1.17
N ILE A 42 -18.07 -0.96 0.47
CA ILE A 42 -16.72 -1.06 1.03
C ILE A 42 -16.19 0.35 1.33
N ASP A 43 -16.26 1.23 0.34
CA ASP A 43 -15.78 2.61 0.47
C ASP A 43 -16.56 3.42 1.49
N LYS A 44 -17.90 3.29 1.50
CA LYS A 44 -18.77 3.98 2.47
C LYS A 44 -18.40 3.64 3.91
N CYS A 45 -17.92 2.41 4.19
CA CYS A 45 -17.57 1.95 5.53
C CYS A 45 -16.39 2.71 6.15
N TRP A 46 -15.33 3.03 5.38
CA TRP A 46 -14.13 3.69 5.92
C TRP A 46 -13.93 5.12 5.44
N ARG A 47 -14.34 5.47 4.19
CA ARG A 47 -14.15 6.83 3.65
C ARG A 47 -15.04 7.88 4.31
N SER A 48 -16.07 7.44 5.03
CA SER A 48 -16.93 8.33 5.82
C SER A 48 -16.25 8.86 7.08
N ASP A 49 -15.14 8.25 7.53
CA ASP A 49 -14.35 8.76 8.65
C ASP A 49 -13.46 9.93 8.20
N PRO A 50 -13.71 11.18 8.63
CA PRO A 50 -12.85 12.31 8.31
C PRO A 50 -11.43 12.15 8.91
N GLU A 51 -11.31 11.39 9.99
CA GLU A 51 -10.08 11.16 10.75
C GLU A 51 -9.42 9.81 10.41
N TRP A 52 -9.72 9.22 9.23
CA TRP A 52 -9.20 7.91 8.81
C TRP A 52 -7.67 7.77 8.94
N ARG A 53 -6.92 8.87 8.92
CA ARG A 53 -5.47 8.89 9.13
C ARG A 53 -5.07 8.46 10.54
N LYS A 54 -5.87 8.81 11.55
CA LYS A 54 -5.71 8.39 12.94
C LYS A 54 -6.28 6.98 13.16
N HIS A 55 -7.32 6.61 12.41
CA HIS A 55 -7.97 5.29 12.51
C HIS A 55 -7.64 4.37 11.33
N ARG A 56 -6.40 4.40 10.83
CA ARG A 56 -6.01 3.59 9.65
C ARG A 56 -6.44 2.12 9.75
N PRO A 57 -6.25 1.43 10.89
CA PRO A 57 -6.63 0.03 11.02
C PRO A 57 -8.14 -0.26 10.87
N GLN A 58 -9.02 0.73 11.04
CA GLN A 58 -10.47 0.57 10.86
C GLN A 58 -10.83 0.01 9.48
N LEU A 59 -10.01 0.29 8.45
CA LEU A 59 -10.17 -0.27 7.11
C LEU A 59 -10.39 -1.80 7.13
N ALA A 60 -9.73 -2.53 8.05
CA ALA A 60 -9.83 -3.98 8.16
C ALA A 60 -11.24 -4.51 8.48
N THR A 61 -12.14 -3.65 8.99
CA THR A 61 -13.54 -3.99 9.26
C THR A 61 -14.45 -3.74 8.05
N CYS A 62 -13.91 -3.23 6.94
CA CYS A 62 -14.70 -2.82 5.78
C CYS A 62 -14.65 -3.79 4.60
N SER A 63 -13.75 -4.79 4.63
CA SER A 63 -13.73 -5.86 3.65
C SER A 63 -15.05 -6.66 3.63
N MET A 64 -15.32 -7.32 2.52
CA MET A 64 -16.51 -8.17 2.32
C MET A 64 -16.16 -9.35 1.42
N GLY A 65 -17.16 -10.14 0.98
CA GLY A 65 -16.94 -11.28 0.10
C GLY A 65 -16.27 -12.45 0.84
N TYR A 66 -15.62 -13.32 0.09
CA TYR A 66 -15.04 -14.55 0.66
C TYR A 66 -13.84 -14.31 1.58
N ALA A 67 -13.11 -13.19 1.47
CA ALA A 67 -12.14 -12.82 2.49
C ALA A 67 -12.78 -12.56 3.87
N GLY A 68 -14.07 -12.22 3.89
CA GLY A 68 -14.77 -11.79 5.09
C GLY A 68 -14.14 -10.53 5.68
N LYS A 69 -14.37 -10.29 6.96
CA LYS A 69 -13.73 -9.19 7.71
C LYS A 69 -12.27 -9.53 8.00
N MET A 70 -11.38 -8.57 7.80
CA MET A 70 -9.94 -8.71 8.02
C MET A 70 -9.53 -8.34 9.46
N THR A 71 -10.41 -8.56 10.44
CA THR A 71 -10.20 -8.16 11.85
C THR A 71 -9.01 -8.85 12.53
N ASN A 72 -8.50 -9.94 11.97
CA ASN A 72 -7.28 -10.60 12.45
C ASN A 72 -6.01 -9.78 12.17
N ASN A 73 -6.07 -8.77 11.30
CA ASN A 73 -4.97 -7.86 10.98
C ASN A 73 -4.84 -6.69 11.97
N ILE A 74 -5.71 -6.62 12.99
CA ILE A 74 -5.74 -5.54 13.99
C ILE A 74 -5.81 -6.14 15.40
N GLY A 75 -5.60 -5.30 16.43
CA GLY A 75 -5.63 -5.71 17.83
C GLY A 75 -4.57 -5.01 18.66
N GLU A 76 -4.47 -5.38 19.93
CA GLU A 76 -3.52 -4.80 20.89
C GLU A 76 -2.05 -5.07 20.53
N ASP A 77 -1.78 -6.20 19.87
CA ASP A 77 -0.45 -6.63 19.40
C ASP A 77 -0.07 -6.06 18.02
N LEU A 78 -0.82 -5.08 17.50
CA LEU A 78 -0.56 -4.51 16.19
C LEU A 78 0.72 -3.67 16.17
N VAL A 79 1.70 -4.10 15.38
CA VAL A 79 2.90 -3.32 15.11
C VAL A 79 2.63 -2.30 14.01
N HIS A 80 2.77 -1.02 14.33
CA HIS A 80 2.75 0.05 13.33
C HIS A 80 4.14 0.23 12.73
N TYR A 81 4.28 -0.04 11.43
CA TYR A 81 5.56 0.09 10.73
C TYR A 81 5.46 1.14 9.63
N LYS A 82 6.52 1.94 9.47
CA LYS A 82 6.56 3.02 8.48
C LYS A 82 7.79 2.84 7.60
N VAL A 83 7.56 2.65 6.31
CA VAL A 83 8.61 2.61 5.30
C VAL A 83 9.13 4.02 5.08
N THR A 84 10.45 4.17 5.23
CA THR A 84 11.19 5.43 5.07
C THR A 84 12.26 5.31 3.98
N ASP A 85 12.68 4.09 3.66
CA ASP A 85 13.71 3.77 2.68
C ASP A 85 13.12 2.92 1.54
N PRO A 86 13.16 3.40 0.27
CA PRO A 86 12.67 2.65 -0.88
C PRO A 86 13.66 1.59 -1.39
N SER A 87 14.86 1.47 -0.80
CA SER A 87 15.83 0.46 -1.16
C SER A 87 15.33 -0.96 -0.84
N ASP A 88 15.91 -1.94 -1.50
CA ASP A 88 15.60 -3.36 -1.29
C ASP A 88 16.90 -4.17 -1.25
N ASP A 89 17.04 -4.99 -0.22
CA ASP A 89 18.04 -6.07 -0.16
C ASP A 89 17.27 -7.37 0.02
N PRO A 90 17.33 -8.31 -0.94
CA PRO A 90 16.50 -9.50 -0.91
C PRO A 90 16.88 -10.48 0.20
N ILE A 91 18.07 -10.36 0.81
CA ILE A 91 18.59 -11.30 1.81
C ILE A 91 18.78 -10.64 3.18
N ASN A 92 19.21 -9.37 3.21
CA ASN A 92 19.50 -8.62 4.43
C ASN A 92 18.75 -7.27 4.45
N PRO A 93 17.41 -7.27 4.45
CA PRO A 93 16.63 -6.04 4.41
C PRO A 93 16.87 -5.20 5.66
N LYS A 94 17.10 -3.90 5.46
CA LYS A 94 17.32 -2.94 6.56
C LYS A 94 16.00 -2.48 7.15
N GLN A 95 15.98 -2.20 8.45
CA GLN A 95 14.87 -1.48 9.07
C GLN A 95 14.64 -0.16 8.33
N GLY A 96 13.37 0.19 8.11
CA GLY A 96 12.94 1.30 7.25
C GLY A 96 12.55 0.88 5.84
N THR A 97 12.96 -0.30 5.36
CA THR A 97 12.56 -0.82 4.04
C THR A 97 11.22 -1.55 4.07
N LEU A 98 10.56 -1.67 2.92
CA LEU A 98 9.31 -2.44 2.79
C LEU A 98 9.54 -3.93 3.09
N ARG A 99 10.63 -4.53 2.60
CA ARG A 99 10.92 -5.95 2.82
C ARG A 99 11.11 -6.30 4.28
N TYR A 100 11.80 -5.45 5.04
CA TYR A 100 11.92 -5.64 6.49
C TYR A 100 10.53 -5.70 7.15
N GLY A 101 9.67 -4.73 6.83
CA GLY A 101 8.32 -4.67 7.38
C GLY A 101 7.46 -5.87 7.02
N ALA A 102 7.51 -6.33 5.77
CA ALA A 102 6.60 -7.36 5.25
C ALA A 102 7.09 -8.80 5.48
N SER A 103 8.40 -9.04 5.66
CA SER A 103 8.98 -10.38 5.75
C SER A 103 9.65 -10.67 7.10
N VAL A 104 10.21 -9.65 7.77
CA VAL A 104 10.99 -9.84 9.01
C VAL A 104 10.14 -9.67 10.26
N ILE A 105 9.24 -8.67 10.29
CA ILE A 105 8.37 -8.43 11.43
C ILE A 105 7.44 -9.63 11.64
N GLN A 106 7.40 -10.12 12.88
CA GLN A 106 6.54 -11.22 13.29
C GLN A 106 5.23 -10.68 13.89
N GLY A 107 4.16 -11.45 13.74
CA GLY A 107 2.83 -11.06 14.24
C GLY A 107 2.11 -10.08 13.32
N LYS A 108 1.19 -9.31 13.88
CA LYS A 108 0.36 -8.36 13.12
C LYS A 108 1.15 -7.11 12.81
N VAL A 109 1.19 -6.69 11.55
CA VAL A 109 1.89 -5.46 11.15
C VAL A 109 1.04 -4.62 10.21
N TRP A 110 0.91 -3.33 10.53
CA TRP A 110 0.30 -2.32 9.67
C TRP A 110 1.38 -1.43 9.06
N ILE A 111 1.73 -1.70 7.80
CA ILE A 111 2.77 -1.01 7.06
C ILE A 111 2.19 0.22 6.37
N THR A 112 2.79 1.37 6.64
CA THR A 112 2.51 2.65 5.99
C THR A 112 3.78 3.24 5.38
N PHE A 113 3.66 4.37 4.69
CA PHE A 113 4.75 4.97 3.93
C PHE A 113 4.91 6.44 4.32
N GLN A 114 6.16 6.87 4.52
CA GLN A 114 6.46 8.24 4.96
C GLN A 114 6.16 9.30 3.89
N ARG A 115 6.36 8.95 2.62
CA ARG A 115 6.28 9.84 1.46
C ARG A 115 5.99 9.04 0.19
N ASP A 116 5.74 9.76 -0.89
CA ASP A 116 5.71 9.17 -2.24
C ASP A 116 7.03 8.44 -2.51
N MET A 117 6.95 7.24 -3.09
CA MET A 117 8.13 6.44 -3.38
C MET A 117 7.91 5.44 -4.51
N VAL A 118 8.98 5.18 -5.25
CA VAL A 118 9.07 4.09 -6.22
C VAL A 118 10.02 3.04 -5.65
N ILE A 119 9.49 1.87 -5.33
CA ILE A 119 10.22 0.74 -4.77
C ILE A 119 10.49 -0.25 -5.90
N ARG A 120 11.77 -0.43 -6.22
CA ARG A 120 12.23 -1.44 -7.18
C ARG A 120 12.72 -2.65 -6.40
N LEU A 121 11.88 -3.68 -6.28
CA LEU A 121 12.27 -4.91 -5.58
C LEU A 121 13.31 -5.69 -6.39
N MET A 122 14.42 -6.08 -5.78
CA MET A 122 15.48 -6.84 -6.41
C MET A 122 15.08 -8.29 -6.69
N ARG A 123 14.23 -8.87 -5.83
CA ARG A 123 13.63 -10.21 -5.96
C ARG A 123 12.17 -10.16 -5.47
N PRO A 124 11.34 -11.19 -5.72
CA PRO A 124 9.96 -11.17 -5.27
C PRO A 124 9.86 -10.89 -3.77
N LEU A 125 8.90 -10.04 -3.38
CA LEU A 125 8.64 -9.74 -1.97
C LEU A 125 7.67 -10.77 -1.41
N LEU A 126 8.19 -11.65 -0.54
CA LEU A 126 7.36 -12.59 0.21
C LEU A 126 6.72 -11.87 1.40
N ILE A 127 5.39 -11.85 1.44
CA ILE A 127 4.63 -11.16 2.49
C ILE A 127 4.17 -12.17 3.54
N SER A 128 4.51 -11.90 4.80
CA SER A 128 4.15 -12.74 5.95
C SER A 128 2.67 -12.62 6.30
N SER A 129 2.12 -13.64 6.96
CA SER A 129 0.76 -13.62 7.48
C SER A 129 0.50 -12.41 8.40
N PHE A 130 -0.75 -11.98 8.50
CA PHE A 130 -1.18 -10.86 9.36
C PHE A 130 -0.58 -9.49 8.99
N THR A 131 -0.16 -9.35 7.73
CA THR A 131 0.41 -8.10 7.21
C THR A 131 -0.64 -7.26 6.48
N THR A 132 -0.69 -5.98 6.80
CA THR A 132 -1.40 -4.98 5.99
C THR A 132 -0.37 -4.03 5.35
N ILE A 133 -0.44 -3.87 4.04
CA ILE A 133 0.30 -2.82 3.30
C ILE A 133 -0.71 -1.74 2.89
N ASP A 134 -0.60 -0.56 3.51
CA ASP A 134 -1.54 0.55 3.37
C ASP A 134 -0.86 1.77 2.74
N GLY A 135 -1.07 1.94 1.43
CA GLY A 135 -0.56 3.05 0.63
C GLY A 135 -1.33 4.37 0.80
N ARG A 136 -2.40 4.44 1.62
CA ARG A 136 -3.22 5.66 1.69
C ARG A 136 -2.40 6.88 2.13
N GLY A 137 -2.63 8.00 1.47
CA GLY A 137 -2.07 9.31 1.81
C GLY A 137 -0.79 9.68 1.06
N VAL A 138 -0.20 8.74 0.33
CA VAL A 138 0.99 8.95 -0.52
C VAL A 138 0.90 8.10 -1.79
N ASN A 139 1.74 8.37 -2.77
CA ASN A 139 1.84 7.61 -4.01
C ASN A 139 2.97 6.58 -3.94
N VAL A 140 2.61 5.31 -3.76
CA VAL A 140 3.59 4.21 -3.68
C VAL A 140 3.53 3.36 -4.93
N HIS A 141 4.67 3.23 -5.59
CA HIS A 141 4.84 2.39 -6.76
C HIS A 141 5.74 1.19 -6.42
N ILE A 142 5.32 -0.02 -6.78
CA ILE A 142 6.17 -1.22 -6.79
C ILE A 142 6.38 -1.59 -8.25
N ALA A 143 7.61 -1.44 -8.75
CA ALA A 143 7.79 -1.38 -10.19
C ALA A 143 9.17 -1.76 -10.73
N HIS A 144 9.17 -2.01 -12.04
CA HIS A 144 10.35 -2.09 -12.92
C HIS A 144 11.27 -3.31 -12.72
N ASN A 145 10.93 -4.23 -11.81
CA ASN A 145 11.61 -5.50 -11.61
C ASN A 145 10.67 -6.52 -10.95
N ALA A 146 11.02 -7.09 -9.80
CA ALA A 146 10.16 -8.04 -9.11
C ALA A 146 8.98 -7.34 -8.41
N CYS A 147 7.94 -8.11 -8.09
CA CYS A 147 6.72 -7.62 -7.44
C CYS A 147 6.29 -8.55 -6.29
N LEU A 148 4.99 -8.61 -5.96
CA LEU A 148 4.50 -9.19 -4.72
C LEU A 148 4.18 -10.67 -4.85
N MET A 149 4.54 -11.45 -3.84
CA MET A 149 4.18 -12.86 -3.74
C MET A 149 3.73 -13.20 -2.31
N ILE A 150 2.57 -13.83 -2.21
CA ILE A 150 2.00 -14.35 -0.97
C ILE A 150 2.04 -15.86 -1.06
N TYR A 151 2.97 -16.46 -0.32
CA TYR A 151 3.23 -17.89 -0.35
C TYR A 151 2.97 -18.51 1.02
N LYS A 152 2.04 -19.48 1.08
CA LYS A 152 1.69 -20.20 2.33
C LYS A 152 1.40 -19.27 3.51
N ALA A 153 0.69 -18.18 3.25
CA ALA A 153 0.40 -17.14 4.22
C ALA A 153 -1.09 -16.76 4.24
N THR A 154 -1.52 -16.11 5.31
CA THR A 154 -2.94 -15.80 5.54
C THR A 154 -3.17 -14.45 6.19
N ASN A 155 -4.39 -13.90 6.07
CA ASN A 155 -4.79 -12.63 6.66
C ASN A 155 -3.90 -11.49 6.16
N ILE A 156 -3.91 -11.22 4.85
CA ILE A 156 -3.11 -10.14 4.25
C ILE A 156 -4.00 -9.13 3.53
N ILE A 157 -3.74 -7.85 3.77
CA ILE A 157 -4.40 -6.73 3.09
C ILE A 157 -3.36 -6.00 2.23
N ILE A 158 -3.62 -5.86 0.93
CA ILE A 158 -2.84 -5.05 0.00
C ILE A 158 -3.73 -3.91 -0.47
N HIS A 159 -3.44 -2.69 -0.02
CA HIS A 159 -4.34 -1.57 -0.21
C HIS A 159 -3.64 -0.31 -0.72
N GLY A 160 -4.18 0.30 -1.78
CA GLY A 160 -3.79 1.63 -2.24
C GLY A 160 -2.42 1.73 -2.91
N LEU A 161 -1.93 0.66 -3.54
CA LEU A 161 -0.63 0.64 -4.23
C LEU A 161 -0.76 0.79 -5.74
N ARG A 162 0.31 1.24 -6.40
CA ARG A 162 0.47 1.11 -7.86
C ARG A 162 1.52 0.05 -8.16
N ILE A 163 1.15 -1.03 -8.83
CA ILE A 163 2.04 -2.16 -9.08
C ILE A 163 2.13 -2.39 -10.59
N HIS A 164 3.31 -2.26 -11.18
CA HIS A 164 3.42 -2.23 -12.64
C HIS A 164 4.81 -2.50 -13.17
N HIS A 165 4.93 -2.84 -14.46
CA HIS A 165 6.23 -3.11 -15.10
C HIS A 165 7.01 -4.21 -14.35
N CYS A 166 6.28 -5.20 -13.81
CA CYS A 166 6.84 -6.37 -13.16
C CYS A 166 7.45 -7.30 -14.20
N LYS A 167 8.57 -7.96 -13.84
CA LYS A 167 9.39 -8.76 -14.73
C LYS A 167 9.68 -10.15 -14.12
N PRO A 168 9.84 -11.20 -14.93
CA PRO A 168 10.23 -12.51 -14.47
C PRO A 168 11.53 -12.45 -13.67
N GLN A 169 11.64 -13.34 -12.69
CA GLN A 169 12.82 -13.47 -11.84
C GLN A 169 13.32 -14.91 -11.91
N ALA A 170 14.62 -15.05 -12.15
CA ALA A 170 15.30 -16.33 -12.03
C ALA A 170 15.20 -16.87 -10.58
N PRO A 171 15.45 -18.17 -10.36
CA PRO A 171 15.58 -18.71 -9.00
C PRO A 171 16.61 -17.94 -8.16
N GLY A 172 16.43 -17.93 -6.84
CA GLY A 172 17.35 -17.26 -5.92
C GLY A 172 16.89 -17.27 -4.47
N MET A 173 17.75 -16.78 -3.58
CA MET A 173 17.43 -16.65 -2.16
C MET A 173 16.68 -15.34 -1.89
N VAL A 174 15.65 -15.42 -1.05
CA VAL A 174 14.85 -14.27 -0.63
C VAL A 174 14.52 -14.34 0.85
N MET A 175 14.33 -13.18 1.47
CA MET A 175 13.77 -13.06 2.80
C MET A 175 12.31 -13.52 2.78
N GLY A 176 12.03 -14.63 3.46
CA GLY A 176 10.70 -15.17 3.68
C GLY A 176 10.17 -14.84 5.07
N SER A 177 9.09 -15.53 5.45
CA SER A 177 8.37 -15.26 6.69
C SER A 177 9.24 -15.42 7.94
N ASN A 178 8.98 -14.59 8.95
CA ASN A 178 9.69 -14.56 10.24
C ASN A 178 11.20 -14.31 10.10
N GLY A 179 11.62 -13.56 9.07
CA GLY A 179 13.01 -13.19 8.88
C GLY A 179 13.92 -14.34 8.42
N LYS A 180 13.35 -15.41 7.86
CA LYS A 180 14.11 -16.57 7.38
C LYS A 180 14.40 -16.46 5.89
N VAL A 181 15.68 -16.50 5.53
CA VAL A 181 16.10 -16.57 4.13
C VAL A 181 15.75 -17.96 3.59
N MET A 182 15.11 -18.01 2.42
CA MET A 182 14.66 -19.25 1.79
C MET A 182 14.87 -19.23 0.27
N PRO A 183 15.04 -20.41 -0.37
CA PRO A 183 15.09 -20.48 -1.82
C PRO A 183 13.70 -20.21 -2.40
N LEU A 184 13.68 -19.45 -3.49
CA LEU A 184 12.52 -19.22 -4.34
C LEU A 184 12.85 -19.66 -5.77
N GLY A 185 11.92 -20.39 -6.38
CA GLY A 185 12.03 -20.81 -7.78
C GLY A 185 11.85 -19.65 -8.75
N GLN A 186 11.74 -19.98 -10.04
CA GLN A 186 11.40 -19.02 -11.07
C GLN A 186 10.02 -18.40 -10.82
N VAL A 187 9.88 -17.10 -11.13
CA VAL A 187 8.63 -16.34 -11.04
C VAL A 187 8.43 -15.58 -12.35
N ASP A 188 7.21 -15.55 -12.88
CA ASP A 188 6.90 -15.17 -14.27
C ASP A 188 6.69 -13.66 -14.49
N GLY A 189 6.66 -12.87 -13.41
CA GLY A 189 6.59 -11.42 -13.49
C GLY A 189 5.20 -10.81 -13.32
N ASP A 190 4.32 -11.47 -12.56
CA ASP A 190 3.01 -10.91 -12.21
C ASP A 190 3.11 -9.79 -11.17
N ALA A 191 2.10 -8.92 -11.12
CA ALA A 191 2.03 -7.88 -10.08
C ALA A 191 1.80 -8.47 -8.67
N ILE A 192 0.84 -9.39 -8.52
CA ILE A 192 0.53 -10.05 -7.26
C ILE A 192 0.30 -11.54 -7.52
N ARG A 193 1.07 -12.40 -6.86
CA ARG A 193 0.87 -13.87 -6.91
C ARG A 193 0.44 -14.41 -5.56
N LEU A 194 -0.63 -15.19 -5.54
CA LEU A 194 -1.12 -15.94 -4.39
C LEU A 194 -0.91 -17.43 -4.63
N VAL A 195 -0.14 -18.07 -3.74
CA VAL A 195 0.20 -19.49 -3.83
C VAL A 195 -0.02 -20.15 -2.48
N THR A 196 -1.01 -21.03 -2.38
CA THR A 196 -1.45 -21.64 -1.10
C THR A 196 -1.75 -20.57 -0.04
N ALA A 197 -2.36 -19.45 -0.46
CA ALA A 197 -2.68 -18.33 0.41
C ALA A 197 -4.16 -18.34 0.81
N SER A 198 -4.50 -17.81 1.99
CA SER A 198 -5.91 -17.76 2.40
C SER A 198 -6.28 -16.48 3.10
N LYS A 199 -7.54 -16.03 2.94
CA LYS A 199 -8.04 -14.81 3.62
C LYS A 199 -7.22 -13.59 3.20
N ILE A 200 -7.34 -13.21 1.93
CA ILE A 200 -6.56 -12.15 1.29
C ILE A 200 -7.50 -11.07 0.77
N TRP A 201 -7.18 -9.81 1.03
CA TRP A 201 -7.93 -8.68 0.51
C TRP A 201 -7.04 -7.76 -0.31
N ILE A 202 -7.35 -7.65 -1.60
CA ILE A 202 -6.62 -6.81 -2.57
C ILE A 202 -7.56 -5.67 -2.94
N ASP A 203 -7.28 -4.46 -2.45
CA ASP A 203 -8.23 -3.35 -2.51
C ASP A 203 -7.62 -2.02 -2.99
N HIS A 204 -8.31 -1.27 -3.84
CA HIS A 204 -7.87 0.08 -4.26
C HIS A 204 -6.46 0.15 -4.88
N ASN A 205 -5.97 -0.93 -5.46
CA ASN A 205 -4.68 -0.93 -6.15
C ASN A 205 -4.85 -0.56 -7.62
N THR A 206 -3.82 0.02 -8.23
CA THR A 206 -3.72 0.19 -9.69
C THR A 206 -2.67 -0.76 -10.24
N LEU A 207 -3.06 -1.71 -11.09
CA LEU A 207 -2.19 -2.75 -11.63
C LEU A 207 -2.14 -2.68 -13.15
N TYR A 208 -0.95 -2.66 -13.75
CA TYR A 208 -0.80 -2.51 -15.20
C TYR A 208 0.59 -2.86 -15.76
N ASN A 209 0.68 -3.13 -17.06
CA ASN A 209 1.94 -3.32 -17.82
C ASN A 209 2.92 -4.32 -17.18
N CYS A 210 2.46 -5.45 -16.66
CA CYS A 210 3.34 -6.52 -16.20
C CYS A 210 3.68 -7.47 -17.34
N GLN A 211 4.86 -8.09 -17.30
CA GLN A 211 5.33 -8.94 -18.39
C GLN A 211 4.54 -10.25 -18.54
N ASP A 212 3.91 -10.74 -17.47
CA ASP A 212 2.99 -11.88 -17.53
C ASP A 212 1.56 -11.49 -17.12
N GLY A 213 1.11 -11.81 -15.90
CA GLY A 213 -0.21 -11.49 -15.34
C GLY A 213 -0.24 -10.23 -14.45
N LEU A 214 -1.43 -9.80 -14.01
CA LEU A 214 -1.53 -8.85 -12.88
C LEU A 214 -1.85 -9.56 -11.57
N LEU A 215 -2.82 -10.46 -11.56
CA LEU A 215 -3.19 -11.20 -10.37
C LEU A 215 -3.33 -12.70 -10.64
N ASP A 216 -2.52 -13.49 -9.95
CA ASP A 216 -2.60 -14.95 -9.98
C ASP A 216 -3.08 -15.49 -8.64
N VAL A 217 -4.16 -16.28 -8.64
CA VAL A 217 -4.69 -16.97 -7.47
C VAL A 217 -4.67 -18.47 -7.73
N THR A 218 -3.72 -19.17 -7.12
CA THR A 218 -3.42 -20.56 -7.51
C THR A 218 -3.07 -21.45 -6.34
N ARG A 219 -2.99 -22.76 -6.60
CA ARG A 219 -2.40 -23.77 -5.71
C ARG A 219 -3.05 -23.86 -4.33
N GLY A 220 -4.36 -23.98 -4.32
CA GLY A 220 -5.22 -24.07 -3.12
C GLY A 220 -5.45 -22.72 -2.45
N SER A 221 -5.21 -21.61 -3.15
CA SER A 221 -5.51 -20.29 -2.59
C SER A 221 -7.03 -20.07 -2.52
N THR A 222 -7.52 -19.50 -1.42
CA THR A 222 -8.98 -19.37 -1.20
C THR A 222 -9.33 -18.22 -0.25
N ASN A 223 -10.61 -17.89 -0.12
CA ASN A 223 -11.10 -16.78 0.69
C ASN A 223 -10.44 -15.45 0.29
N VAL A 224 -10.50 -15.13 -1.00
CA VAL A 224 -9.90 -13.91 -1.55
C VAL A 224 -10.99 -12.93 -1.94
N THR A 225 -10.80 -11.65 -1.64
CA THR A 225 -11.62 -10.57 -2.17
C THR A 225 -10.72 -9.60 -2.93
N VAL A 226 -11.10 -9.32 -4.17
CA VAL A 226 -10.44 -8.38 -5.08
C VAL A 226 -11.44 -7.27 -5.34
N SER A 227 -11.21 -6.09 -4.75
CA SER A 227 -12.17 -4.99 -4.81
C SER A 227 -11.59 -3.63 -5.15
N ASN A 228 -12.36 -2.77 -5.81
CA ASN A 228 -11.97 -1.38 -6.10
C ASN A 228 -10.62 -1.21 -6.80
N ASN A 229 -10.07 -2.25 -7.41
CA ASN A 229 -8.79 -2.15 -8.11
C ASN A 229 -9.02 -1.60 -9.50
N TRP A 230 -8.00 -0.93 -10.02
CA TRP A 230 -7.94 -0.49 -11.41
C TRP A 230 -6.92 -1.34 -12.16
N PHE A 231 -7.41 -2.27 -12.96
CA PHE A 231 -6.63 -3.06 -13.91
C PHE A 231 -6.64 -2.37 -15.27
N ARG A 232 -5.48 -2.17 -15.89
CA ARG A 232 -5.39 -1.47 -17.19
C ARG A 232 -4.13 -1.88 -17.94
N PHE A 233 -4.11 -1.62 -19.26
CA PHE A 233 -2.94 -1.86 -20.12
C PHE A 233 -2.32 -3.25 -19.89
N GLN A 234 -3.14 -4.29 -20.03
CA GLN A 234 -2.72 -5.67 -19.77
C GLN A 234 -3.56 -6.67 -20.55
N ASN A 235 -2.92 -7.64 -21.20
CA ASN A 235 -3.65 -8.75 -21.81
C ASN A 235 -4.06 -9.79 -20.73
N LYS A 236 -3.08 -10.39 -20.04
CA LYS A 236 -3.35 -11.34 -18.96
C LYS A 236 -3.66 -10.62 -17.65
N VAL A 237 -4.93 -10.34 -17.38
CA VAL A 237 -5.32 -9.57 -16.18
C VAL A 237 -5.31 -10.43 -14.92
N MET A 238 -6.11 -11.49 -14.89
CA MET A 238 -6.32 -12.28 -13.67
C MET A 238 -6.46 -13.76 -14.00
N LEU A 239 -5.66 -14.59 -13.35
CA LEU A 239 -5.74 -16.05 -13.44
C LEU A 239 -6.23 -16.61 -12.10
N LEU A 240 -7.32 -17.38 -12.14
CA LEU A 240 -7.90 -18.04 -10.98
C LEU A 240 -7.85 -19.56 -11.21
N GLY A 241 -6.86 -20.23 -10.62
CA GLY A 241 -6.50 -21.62 -10.91
C GLY A 241 -5.57 -21.74 -12.13
N HIS A 242 -4.51 -22.55 -12.04
CA HIS A 242 -3.46 -22.61 -13.08
C HIS A 242 -3.38 -23.93 -13.85
N ASP A 243 -4.04 -24.98 -13.37
CA ASP A 243 -3.90 -26.35 -13.88
C ASP A 243 -5.25 -27.06 -13.71
N ASP A 244 -5.79 -27.54 -14.84
CA ASP A 244 -7.11 -28.17 -14.94
C ASP A 244 -7.23 -29.43 -14.07
N GLY A 245 -6.10 -30.07 -13.72
CA GLY A 245 -6.04 -31.23 -12.84
C GLY A 245 -5.79 -30.89 -11.37
N TYR A 246 -5.60 -29.62 -11.01
CA TYR A 246 -5.18 -29.26 -9.65
C TYR A 246 -6.34 -29.24 -8.66
N ILE A 247 -6.67 -30.41 -8.13
CA ILE A 247 -7.81 -30.66 -7.23
C ILE A 247 -7.96 -29.73 -6.02
N ARG A 248 -6.86 -29.12 -5.53
CA ARG A 248 -6.96 -28.18 -4.38
C ARG A 248 -7.62 -26.86 -4.78
N ASP A 249 -7.59 -26.48 -6.06
CA ASP A 249 -8.24 -25.26 -6.56
C ASP A 249 -9.77 -25.43 -6.66
N HIS A 250 -10.32 -26.64 -6.55
CA HIS A 250 -11.79 -26.86 -6.47
C HIS A 250 -12.44 -26.16 -5.27
N LYS A 251 -11.66 -25.88 -4.22
CA LYS A 251 -12.12 -25.17 -3.00
C LYS A 251 -11.82 -23.67 -3.04
N MET A 252 -11.31 -23.16 -4.16
CA MET A 252 -11.04 -21.73 -4.33
C MET A 252 -12.35 -20.94 -4.24
N LYS A 253 -12.32 -19.86 -3.46
CA LYS A 253 -13.41 -18.91 -3.30
C LYS A 253 -12.86 -17.51 -3.46
N VAL A 254 -13.26 -16.84 -4.54
CA VAL A 254 -12.80 -15.48 -4.89
C VAL A 254 -14.00 -14.59 -5.15
N THR A 255 -14.03 -13.43 -4.51
CA THR A 255 -15.00 -12.36 -4.80
C THR A 255 -14.30 -11.29 -5.60
N VAL A 256 -14.76 -11.02 -6.82
CA VAL A 256 -14.29 -9.91 -7.67
C VAL A 256 -15.40 -8.88 -7.76
N VAL A 257 -15.21 -7.69 -7.19
CA VAL A 257 -16.31 -6.69 -7.06
C VAL A 257 -15.81 -5.25 -7.13
N TYR A 258 -16.55 -4.35 -7.79
CA TYR A 258 -16.21 -2.92 -7.91
C TYR A 258 -14.85 -2.60 -8.56
N ASN A 259 -14.19 -3.56 -9.20
CA ASN A 259 -12.96 -3.30 -9.93
C ASN A 259 -13.29 -2.60 -11.26
N HIS A 260 -12.36 -1.78 -11.73
CA HIS A 260 -12.38 -1.22 -13.07
C HIS A 260 -11.37 -1.97 -13.94
N PHE A 261 -11.85 -2.58 -15.02
CA PHE A 261 -11.05 -3.29 -16.02
C PHE A 261 -11.00 -2.44 -17.29
N GLY A 262 -9.85 -1.84 -17.56
CA GLY A 262 -9.62 -0.96 -18.69
C GLY A 262 -9.02 0.39 -18.29
N PRO A 263 -8.56 1.20 -19.25
CA PRO A 263 -8.53 0.91 -20.67
C PRO A 263 -7.49 -0.17 -21.02
N ASN A 264 -7.63 -0.75 -22.21
CA ASN A 264 -6.67 -1.68 -22.82
C ASN A 264 -6.38 -2.91 -21.95
N CYS A 265 -7.45 -3.50 -21.43
CA CYS A 265 -7.44 -4.89 -20.98
C CYS A 265 -8.00 -5.74 -22.12
N ASN A 266 -7.17 -6.59 -22.72
CA ASN A 266 -7.52 -7.37 -23.92
C ASN A 266 -7.51 -8.86 -23.65
#